data_AF-A0A815B742-F1
#
_entry.id   AF-A0A815B742-F1
#
_cell.length_a   1.000
_cell.length_b   1.000
_cell.length_c   1.000
_cell.angle_alpha   90.00
_cell.angle_beta   90.00
_cell.angle_gamma   90.00
#
_symmetry.space_group_name_H-M   'P 1'
#
loop_
_entity.id
_entity.type
_entity.pdbx_description
1 polymer ?
#
loop_
_entity_poly.entity_id
_entity_poly.type
_entity_poly.pdbx_seq_one_letter_code
_entity_poly.pdbx_strand_id
1 'polypeptide(L)'
;MFWPKRNTSTSSDASDVSASSNTSSISTHSNALIYDTVIHIGKLNDLLKEGWKFTTDNSSKASTQRSMVNYEDSLIVGILGSYNRGKSFLLNKLCRTQFPTGRLISTEGISIAGPRDTCKNLVFIDTAGTDTPTKREDLDDKRAIEALLREIVLGLCSYIIIVMNRLQLTDQIYMHEVLEYCNKLSPNKKPEIIFVHNLWDLEFEEDINIVIQREIEDILGAKLTTIQQRNDSKDKELKMYCSTFNQITIRHFIMAKEDSDAADNWNEQTLDSLMTILQADLPSRRSACIFDEVLIHINKRLPQLLSSSNGSDTDLSKIQAVKHETEPYIVLSELKDASLEKRKQHASSFSVAPRLLYDQRGYLVGIVSSGTEKWQPRYRQYKTTDHLNIIVELAGFNESNFAAEMERNVAVIRGERIEPAGLSAQTIPDQLQFSIGSFELSVFVKEDIDNDQTEFECKDGFLTIKCPLRKYAKKRFGTKSNADSSKTHTVKDKI
;
A
#
# COMPACT_ATOMS: atom_id res chain seq x y z
N MET A 1 -41.76 0.30 -22.01
CA MET A 1 -42.40 0.98 -20.87
C MET A 1 -42.37 2.47 -21.18
N PHE A 2 -43.53 3.03 -21.47
CA PHE A 2 -43.75 4.40 -21.97
C PHE A 2 -43.64 5.42 -20.84
N TRP A 3 -42.90 6.51 -21.03
CA TRP A 3 -43.24 7.82 -20.45
C TRP A 3 -42.97 8.94 -21.49
N PRO A 4 -43.79 10.01 -21.54
CA PRO A 4 -44.01 10.79 -22.75
C PRO A 4 -43.31 12.17 -22.76
N LYS A 5 -43.09 12.69 -23.97
CA LYS A 5 -42.76 14.09 -24.26
C LYS A 5 -43.84 15.03 -23.73
N ARG A 6 -43.44 16.16 -23.14
CA ARG A 6 -44.28 17.36 -23.04
C ARG A 6 -43.59 18.56 -23.64
N ASN A 7 -44.43 19.34 -24.29
CA ASN A 7 -44.16 20.43 -25.20
C ASN A 7 -43.74 21.72 -24.51
N THR A 8 -43.02 22.49 -25.31
CA THR A 8 -42.81 23.93 -25.28
C THR A 8 -44.10 24.74 -25.25
N SER A 9 -44.12 25.83 -24.50
CA SER A 9 -44.87 27.05 -24.83
C SER A 9 -44.12 28.29 -24.35
N THR A 10 -43.93 29.19 -25.30
CA THR A 10 -43.26 30.49 -25.29
C THR A 10 -44.19 31.63 -24.88
N SER A 11 -43.65 32.68 -24.23
CA SER A 11 -43.94 34.12 -24.46
C SER A 11 -43.08 34.94 -23.47
N SER A 12 -41.96 35.50 -23.91
CA SER A 12 -41.80 36.87 -24.44
C SER A 12 -41.88 37.95 -23.35
N ASP A 13 -40.72 38.53 -23.01
CA ASP A 13 -40.55 39.98 -23.08
C ASP A 13 -39.07 40.31 -23.24
N ALA A 14 -38.80 41.12 -24.27
CA ALA A 14 -37.49 41.57 -24.68
C ALA A 14 -37.29 43.01 -24.22
N SER A 15 -36.10 43.30 -23.70
CA SER A 15 -35.52 44.64 -23.78
C SER A 15 -34.00 44.53 -23.81
N ASP A 16 -33.44 44.92 -24.95
CA ASP A 16 -32.03 45.12 -25.26
C ASP A 16 -31.28 45.93 -24.21
N VAL A 17 -30.08 45.48 -23.81
CA VAL A 17 -28.92 46.36 -23.66
C VAL A 17 -27.65 45.62 -24.11
N SER A 18 -27.00 46.23 -25.09
CA SER A 18 -25.68 45.99 -25.70
C SER A 18 -24.63 45.29 -24.85
N ALA A 19 -24.00 44.29 -25.48
CA ALA A 19 -22.75 43.68 -25.08
C ALA A 19 -21.59 44.69 -25.05
N SER A 20 -21.02 44.91 -23.87
CA SER A 20 -19.64 45.37 -23.71
C SER A 20 -18.82 44.22 -23.13
N SER A 21 -17.83 43.80 -23.91
CA SER A 21 -16.83 42.80 -23.58
C SER A 21 -15.96 43.28 -22.43
N ASN A 22 -16.21 42.78 -21.22
CA ASN A 22 -15.25 42.83 -20.12
C ASN A 22 -14.62 41.45 -19.94
N THR A 23 -13.50 41.26 -20.61
CA THR A 23 -12.47 40.29 -20.26
C THR A 23 -11.92 40.64 -18.88
N SER A 24 -12.57 40.15 -17.82
CA SER A 24 -12.00 40.12 -16.48
C SER A 24 -10.99 38.98 -16.42
N SER A 25 -9.72 39.35 -16.54
CA SER A 25 -8.55 38.57 -16.19
C SER A 25 -8.79 37.73 -14.92
N ILE A 26 -8.78 36.42 -15.08
CA ILE A 26 -8.68 35.45 -13.98
C ILE A 26 -7.35 35.72 -13.28
N SER A 27 -7.41 36.42 -12.15
CA SER A 27 -6.27 36.59 -11.26
C SER A 27 -5.88 35.22 -10.72
N THR A 28 -4.72 34.74 -11.16
CA THR A 28 -4.00 33.61 -10.58
C THR A 28 -3.77 33.86 -9.10
N HIS A 29 -4.64 33.30 -8.26
CA HIS A 29 -4.40 33.23 -6.83
C HIS A 29 -3.14 32.38 -6.59
N SER A 30 -2.21 32.95 -5.84
CA SER A 30 -0.99 32.32 -5.36
C SER A 30 -1.32 31.02 -4.61
N ASN A 31 -0.94 29.87 -5.17
CA ASN A 31 -1.02 28.56 -4.53
C ASN A 31 -0.12 28.52 -3.29
N ALA A 32 -0.67 28.82 -2.12
CA ALA A 32 -0.05 28.47 -0.85
C ALA A 32 -0.03 26.93 -0.75
N LEU A 33 1.11 26.36 -0.36
CA LEU A 33 1.20 24.92 -0.15
C LEU A 33 0.24 24.52 0.99
N ILE A 34 -0.62 23.56 0.68
CA ILE A 34 -1.67 23.06 1.57
C ILE A 34 -1.07 22.21 2.69
N TYR A 35 -0.01 21.46 2.39
CA TYR A 35 0.75 20.61 3.31
C TYR A 35 2.13 21.23 3.59
N ASP A 36 2.72 20.90 4.75
CA ASP A 36 4.06 21.36 5.10
C ASP A 36 5.12 20.76 4.18
N THR A 37 4.95 19.48 3.81
CA THR A 37 5.78 18.79 2.83
C THR A 37 4.99 17.77 2.05
N VAL A 38 5.25 17.67 0.74
CA VAL A 38 4.68 16.64 -0.14
C VAL A 38 5.81 15.97 -0.89
N ILE A 39 5.85 14.64 -0.88
CA ILE A 39 6.73 13.81 -1.72
C ILE A 39 5.86 13.22 -2.83
N HIS A 40 6.08 13.69 -4.06
CA HIS A 40 5.28 13.31 -5.23
C HIS A 40 5.76 11.96 -5.78
N ILE A 41 5.19 10.88 -5.22
CA ILE A 41 5.43 9.50 -5.65
C ILE A 41 4.29 9.08 -6.56
N GLY A 42 4.49 9.25 -7.87
CA GLY A 42 3.47 9.01 -8.91
C GLY A 42 3.69 7.71 -9.67
N LYS A 43 4.73 7.66 -10.52
CA LYS A 43 5.11 6.46 -11.29
C LYS A 43 6.52 6.01 -10.94
N LEU A 44 6.80 4.70 -11.06
CA LEU A 44 8.16 4.18 -10.87
C LEU A 44 9.09 4.70 -11.96
N ASN A 45 8.57 4.87 -13.18
CA ASN A 45 9.33 5.38 -14.30
C ASN A 45 9.81 6.84 -14.11
N ASP A 46 9.09 7.63 -13.31
CA ASP A 46 9.50 9.01 -13.01
C ASP A 46 10.80 8.98 -12.21
N LEU A 47 10.95 8.05 -11.25
CA LEU A 47 12.18 7.86 -10.48
C LEU A 47 13.39 7.50 -11.37
N LEU A 48 13.16 6.69 -12.40
CA LEU A 48 14.20 6.27 -13.36
C LEU A 48 14.66 7.39 -14.29
N LYS A 49 13.82 8.41 -14.51
CA LYS A 49 14.08 9.50 -15.46
C LYS A 49 14.38 10.81 -14.76
N GLU A 50 13.36 11.42 -14.17
CA GLU A 50 13.40 12.79 -13.64
C GLU A 50 13.45 12.85 -12.11
N GLY A 51 13.29 11.72 -11.42
CA GLY A 51 13.16 11.65 -9.98
C GLY A 51 11.77 12.03 -9.47
N TRP A 52 11.49 11.68 -8.22
CA TRP A 52 10.29 12.14 -7.53
C TRP A 52 10.53 13.49 -6.89
N LYS A 53 9.76 14.49 -7.31
CA LYS A 53 9.83 15.82 -6.73
C LYS A 53 9.32 15.79 -5.28
N PHE A 54 9.90 16.62 -4.42
CA PHE A 54 9.27 17.00 -3.16
C PHE A 54 9.11 18.51 -3.07
N THR A 55 8.09 18.97 -2.34
CA THR A 55 7.83 20.39 -2.09
C THR A 55 7.68 20.62 -0.61
N THR A 56 8.28 21.68 -0.10
CA THR A 56 8.17 22.10 1.30
C THR A 56 7.70 23.55 1.35
N ASP A 57 6.79 23.88 2.25
CA ASP A 57 6.33 25.26 2.41
C ASP A 57 7.43 26.13 3.05
N ASN A 58 7.94 27.08 2.29
CA ASN A 58 8.93 28.07 2.74
C ASN A 58 8.27 29.40 3.19
N SER A 59 6.93 29.48 3.23
CA SER A 59 6.20 30.73 3.42
C SER A 59 6.18 31.26 4.87
N SER A 60 6.54 30.44 5.87
CA SER A 60 6.71 30.96 7.24
C SER A 60 8.05 31.72 7.35
N LYS A 61 8.01 33.03 7.10
CA LYS A 61 9.08 34.02 7.34
C LYS A 61 9.51 34.16 8.82
N ALA A 62 9.15 33.21 9.69
CA ALA A 62 9.65 33.10 11.04
C ALA A 62 10.56 31.85 11.13
N SER A 63 11.86 32.11 11.29
CA SER A 63 12.99 31.17 11.40
C SER A 63 13.57 30.63 10.08
N THR A 64 14.59 31.33 9.61
CA THR A 64 15.63 30.93 8.65
C THR A 64 16.48 29.73 9.14
N GLN A 65 15.88 28.79 9.88
CA GLN A 65 16.50 27.60 10.46
C GLN A 65 15.53 26.41 10.60
N ARG A 66 14.33 26.45 9.99
CA ARG A 66 13.57 25.22 9.66
C ARG A 66 14.14 24.60 8.38
N SER A 67 15.43 24.27 8.39
CA SER A 67 16.07 23.52 7.31
C SER A 67 15.52 22.09 7.34
N MET A 68 14.92 21.63 6.25
CA MET A 68 14.51 20.24 6.03
C MET A 68 13.86 19.57 7.25
N VAL A 69 12.67 20.05 7.61
CA VAL A 69 11.70 19.39 8.50
C VAL A 69 12.28 18.36 9.47
N ASN A 70 13.07 18.86 10.42
CA ASN A 70 13.65 18.03 11.47
C ASN A 70 12.55 17.74 12.51
N TYR A 71 11.72 16.72 12.25
CA TYR A 71 10.71 16.20 13.18
C TYR A 71 11.33 15.31 14.26
N GLU A 72 12.50 15.72 14.77
CA GLU A 72 13.14 15.03 15.89
C GLU A 72 12.16 15.06 17.08
N ASP A 73 11.91 13.90 17.68
CA ASP A 73 11.00 13.70 18.81
C ASP A 73 9.52 14.00 18.52
N SER A 74 9.06 13.64 17.32
CA SER A 74 7.65 13.76 16.91
C SER A 74 6.90 12.42 16.87
N LEU A 75 5.64 12.43 17.29
CA LEU A 75 4.70 11.33 17.11
C LEU A 75 4.14 11.36 15.68
N ILE A 76 4.51 10.35 14.88
CA ILE A 76 4.05 10.22 13.50
C ILE A 76 2.77 9.39 13.45
N VAL A 77 1.72 9.97 12.88
CA VAL A 77 0.38 9.39 12.75
C VAL A 77 0.04 9.23 11.27
N GLY A 78 -0.18 8.00 10.80
CA GLY A 78 -0.58 7.74 9.42
C GLY A 78 -2.10 7.67 9.30
N ILE A 79 -2.68 8.36 8.32
CA ILE A 79 -4.10 8.24 7.99
C ILE A 79 -4.24 7.41 6.71
N LEU A 80 -4.88 6.25 6.85
CA LEU A 80 -5.06 5.24 5.80
C LEU A 80 -6.55 4.93 5.57
N GLY A 81 -6.83 4.23 4.47
CA GLY A 81 -8.17 3.82 4.07
C GLY A 81 -8.44 4.05 2.58
N SER A 82 -9.41 3.36 2.02
CA SER A 82 -9.77 3.44 0.60
C SER A 82 -10.16 4.85 0.17
N TYR A 83 -10.22 5.06 -1.15
CA TYR A 83 -10.71 6.32 -1.71
C TYR A 83 -12.11 6.70 -1.18
N ASN A 84 -12.34 8.00 -0.97
CA ASN A 84 -13.65 8.55 -0.58
C ASN A 84 -14.23 8.04 0.76
N ARG A 85 -13.37 7.74 1.75
CA ARG A 85 -13.78 7.38 3.13
C ARG A 85 -13.78 8.54 4.14
N GLY A 86 -13.33 9.74 3.73
CA GLY A 86 -13.25 10.91 4.62
C GLY A 86 -11.92 11.07 5.36
N LYS A 87 -10.82 10.51 4.85
CA LYS A 87 -9.45 10.72 5.40
C LYS A 87 -9.09 12.20 5.56
N SER A 88 -9.20 12.97 4.47
CA SER A 88 -8.90 14.41 4.47
C SER A 88 -9.89 15.20 5.32
N PHE A 89 -11.14 14.73 5.46
CA PHE A 89 -12.12 15.31 6.38
C PHE A 89 -11.69 15.14 7.85
N LEU A 90 -11.33 13.92 8.26
CA LEU A 90 -10.80 13.66 9.60
C LEU A 90 -9.51 14.46 9.86
N LEU A 91 -8.59 14.47 8.89
CA LEU A 91 -7.34 15.21 8.98
C LEU A 91 -7.58 16.72 9.17
N ASN A 92 -8.53 17.32 8.44
CA ASN A 92 -8.91 18.72 8.61
C ASN A 92 -9.36 19.03 10.03
N LYS A 93 -10.19 18.14 10.60
CA LYS A 93 -10.70 18.30 11.97
C LYS A 93 -9.60 18.15 13.01
N LEU A 94 -8.72 17.16 12.87
CA LEU A 94 -7.60 16.93 13.79
C LEU A 94 -6.56 18.06 13.73
N CYS A 95 -6.21 18.53 12.53
CA CYS A 95 -5.21 19.59 12.34
C CYS A 95 -5.78 21.00 12.54
N ARG A 96 -7.12 21.16 12.63
CA ARG A 96 -7.84 22.45 12.58
C ARG A 96 -7.45 23.28 11.35
N THR A 97 -7.46 22.62 10.20
CA THR A 97 -7.07 23.21 8.90
C THR A 97 -8.17 22.99 7.87
N GLN A 98 -8.04 23.69 6.73
CA GLN A 98 -8.90 23.53 5.57
C GLN A 98 -8.07 23.02 4.39
N PHE A 99 -7.63 21.77 4.45
CA PHE A 99 -7.17 21.05 3.27
C PHE A 99 -8.35 20.92 2.29
N PRO A 100 -8.13 21.05 0.97
CA PRO A 100 -9.18 20.90 0.00
C PRO A 100 -9.76 19.49 0.08
N THR A 101 -11.05 19.42 0.35
CA THR A 101 -11.81 18.17 0.44
C THR A 101 -12.75 18.10 -0.77
N GLY A 102 -12.77 16.97 -1.47
CA GLY A 102 -13.65 16.80 -2.62
C GLY A 102 -13.43 15.47 -3.34
N ARG A 103 -14.48 14.97 -3.99
CA ARG A 103 -14.46 13.71 -4.77
C ARG A 103 -13.62 13.75 -6.04
N LEU A 104 -12.94 14.86 -6.32
CA LEU A 104 -12.09 15.05 -7.49
C LEU A 104 -10.67 15.48 -7.11
N ILE A 105 -10.39 15.63 -5.81
CA ILE A 105 -9.10 16.07 -5.30
C ILE A 105 -8.46 14.87 -4.62
N SER A 106 -7.39 14.33 -5.21
CA SER A 106 -6.62 13.22 -4.64
C SER A 106 -5.34 13.74 -3.99
N THR A 107 -5.08 13.29 -2.76
CA THR A 107 -3.76 13.44 -2.13
C THR A 107 -2.71 12.76 -3.01
N GLU A 108 -1.59 13.42 -3.29
CA GLU A 108 -0.49 12.86 -4.09
C GLU A 108 0.61 12.28 -3.20
N GLY A 109 1.08 11.08 -3.54
CA GLY A 109 2.22 10.42 -2.89
C GLY A 109 2.11 10.39 -1.36
N ILE A 110 3.10 10.99 -0.69
CA ILE A 110 3.16 11.14 0.77
C ILE A 110 3.04 12.62 1.11
N SER A 111 1.93 13.00 1.73
CA SER A 111 1.67 14.37 2.19
C SER A 111 1.80 14.45 3.70
N ILE A 112 2.58 15.40 4.19
CA ILE A 112 2.93 15.56 5.61
C ILE A 112 2.37 16.89 6.12
N ALA A 113 1.64 16.84 7.23
CA ALA A 113 1.10 18.00 7.90
C ALA A 113 1.28 17.93 9.42
N GLY A 114 1.73 19.02 10.03
CA GLY A 114 1.65 19.27 11.46
C GLY A 114 0.34 19.99 11.87
N PRO A 115 -0.13 19.83 13.11
CA PRO A 115 -1.17 20.69 13.68
C PRO A 115 -0.73 22.16 13.66
N ARG A 116 -1.67 23.08 13.39
CA ARG A 116 -1.38 24.53 13.44
C ARG A 116 -1.39 25.12 14.85
N ASP A 117 -1.99 24.41 15.80
CA ASP A 117 -2.06 24.80 17.23
C ASP A 117 -0.97 24.07 18.07
N THR A 118 -0.95 24.34 19.39
CA THR A 118 0.06 24.04 20.42
C THR A 118 0.70 22.63 20.50
N CYS A 119 0.32 21.68 19.65
CA CYS A 119 0.85 20.31 19.59
C CYS A 119 2.12 20.24 18.72
N LYS A 120 3.23 20.82 19.19
CA LYS A 120 4.47 21.01 18.40
C LYS A 120 5.18 19.73 17.92
N ASN A 121 4.76 18.56 18.40
CA ASN A 121 5.44 17.28 18.18
C ASN A 121 4.51 16.20 17.60
N LEU A 122 3.38 16.58 17.01
CA LEU A 122 2.48 15.64 16.32
C LEU A 122 2.59 15.85 14.82
N VAL A 123 2.74 14.78 14.05
CA VAL A 123 2.90 14.83 12.59
C VAL A 123 1.96 13.84 11.95
N PHE A 124 1.13 14.32 11.03
CA PHE A 124 0.23 13.48 10.25
C PHE A 124 0.82 13.20 8.87
N ILE A 125 0.76 11.93 8.49
CA ILE A 125 1.06 11.46 7.14
C ILE A 125 -0.28 11.08 6.49
N ASP A 126 -0.65 11.83 5.45
CA ASP A 126 -1.76 11.53 4.57
C ASP A 126 -1.22 10.93 3.27
N THR A 127 -1.89 9.90 2.76
CA THR A 127 -1.47 9.22 1.52
C THR A 127 -2.58 9.27 0.49
N ALA A 128 -2.18 9.14 -0.78
CA ALA A 128 -3.11 8.88 -1.84
C ALA A 128 -4.04 7.71 -1.46
N GLY A 129 -5.35 7.89 -1.65
CA GLY A 129 -6.30 6.81 -1.41
C GLY A 129 -6.00 5.61 -2.30
N THR A 130 -6.07 4.40 -1.73
CA THR A 130 -5.94 3.15 -2.50
C THR A 130 -7.15 2.96 -3.42
N ASP A 131 -6.96 2.12 -4.44
CA ASP A 131 -8.01 1.72 -5.40
C ASP A 131 -8.60 2.88 -6.21
N THR A 132 -7.80 3.92 -6.46
CA THR A 132 -8.23 4.99 -7.36
C THR A 132 -8.21 4.49 -8.82
N PRO A 133 -9.16 4.89 -9.68
CA PRO A 133 -9.15 4.48 -11.10
C PRO A 133 -7.85 4.87 -11.81
N THR A 134 -7.39 4.05 -12.76
CA THR A 134 -6.24 4.35 -13.62
C THR A 134 -6.40 3.69 -14.99
N LYS A 135 -5.57 4.08 -15.94
CA LYS A 135 -5.53 3.45 -17.27
C LYS A 135 -4.98 2.03 -17.17
N ARG A 136 -5.40 1.14 -18.07
CA ARG A 136 -5.05 -0.28 -18.02
C ARG A 136 -3.55 -0.53 -18.06
N GLU A 137 -2.84 0.26 -18.87
CA GLU A 137 -1.39 0.23 -19.02
C GLU A 137 -0.62 0.67 -17.77
N ASP A 138 -1.25 1.44 -16.88
CA ASP A 138 -0.65 1.96 -15.65
C ASP A 138 -1.04 1.14 -14.40
N LEU A 139 -1.77 0.02 -14.56
CA LEU A 139 -2.31 -0.77 -13.43
C LEU A 139 -1.22 -1.36 -12.54
N ASP A 140 -0.20 -1.97 -13.13
CA ASP A 140 0.89 -2.61 -12.37
C ASP A 140 1.74 -1.56 -11.66
N ASP A 141 2.06 -0.46 -12.35
CA ASP A 141 2.81 0.66 -11.77
C ASP A 141 2.04 1.27 -10.59
N LYS A 142 0.73 1.48 -10.74
CA LYS A 142 -0.12 2.00 -9.67
C LYS A 142 -0.17 1.07 -8.46
N ARG A 143 -0.35 -0.24 -8.69
CA ARG A 143 -0.35 -1.25 -7.61
C ARG A 143 0.99 -1.25 -6.88
N ALA A 144 2.10 -1.11 -7.60
CA ALA A 144 3.44 -1.05 -7.03
C ALA A 144 3.61 0.16 -6.11
N ILE A 145 3.19 1.32 -6.59
CA ILE A 145 3.26 2.59 -5.87
C ILE A 145 2.34 2.56 -4.64
N GLU A 146 1.11 2.07 -4.77
CA GLU A 146 0.19 1.94 -3.63
C GLU A 146 0.74 0.97 -2.57
N ALA A 147 1.32 -0.17 -2.98
CA ALA A 147 1.96 -1.11 -2.07
C ALA A 147 3.18 -0.49 -1.36
N LEU A 148 4.02 0.24 -2.11
CA LEU A 148 5.18 0.94 -1.59
C LEU A 148 4.78 2.02 -0.57
N LEU A 149 3.83 2.89 -0.93
CA LEU A 149 3.31 3.94 -0.05
C LEU A 149 2.76 3.35 1.25
N ARG A 150 1.96 2.29 1.14
CA ARG A 150 1.40 1.59 2.30
C ARG A 150 2.50 1.07 3.24
N GLU A 151 3.54 0.45 2.69
CA GLU A 151 4.66 -0.06 3.50
C GLU A 151 5.48 1.05 4.14
N ILE A 152 5.74 2.15 3.42
CA ILE A 152 6.41 3.32 3.97
C ILE A 152 5.63 3.82 5.19
N VAL A 153 4.32 4.06 5.05
CA VAL A 153 3.50 4.55 6.18
C VAL A 153 3.44 3.55 7.33
N LEU A 154 3.26 2.26 7.06
CA LEU A 154 3.23 1.23 8.10
C LEU A 154 4.55 1.12 8.87
N GLY A 155 5.68 1.43 8.23
CA GLY A 155 7.00 1.40 8.86
C GLY A 155 7.37 2.67 9.63
N LEU A 156 6.86 3.82 9.18
CA LEU A 156 7.13 5.14 9.77
C LEU A 156 6.28 5.44 11.01
N CYS A 157 5.01 5.07 10.96
CA CYS A 157 4.03 5.58 11.90
C CYS A 157 4.11 4.92 13.27
N SER A 158 3.91 5.72 14.32
CA SER A 158 3.67 5.22 15.68
C SER A 158 2.19 4.93 15.91
N TYR A 159 1.31 5.67 15.25
CA TYR A 159 -0.13 5.44 15.23
C TYR A 159 -0.62 5.34 13.79
N ILE A 160 -1.53 4.40 13.54
CA ILE A 160 -2.18 4.27 12.23
C ILE A 160 -3.68 4.38 12.43
N ILE A 161 -4.25 5.42 11.85
CA ILE A 161 -5.69 5.67 11.82
C ILE A 161 -6.22 5.21 10.46
N ILE A 162 -7.06 4.18 10.46
CA ILE A 162 -7.73 3.70 9.26
C ILE A 162 -9.17 4.20 9.27
N VAL A 163 -9.51 5.00 8.27
CA VAL A 163 -10.86 5.57 8.10
C VAL A 163 -11.67 4.68 7.16
N MET A 164 -12.81 4.22 7.64
CA MET A 164 -13.79 3.40 6.91
C MET A 164 -15.19 3.95 7.10
N ASN A 165 -16.15 3.55 6.27
CA ASN A 165 -17.54 3.94 6.47
C ASN A 165 -18.25 2.83 7.28
N ARG A 166 -19.39 2.34 6.80
CA ARG A 166 -19.96 1.04 7.18
C ARG A 166 -18.97 -0.09 6.91
N LEU A 167 -18.91 -1.08 7.79
CA LEU A 167 -18.00 -2.21 7.70
C LEU A 167 -18.40 -3.16 6.56
N GLN A 168 -17.67 -3.12 5.45
CA GLN A 168 -17.86 -4.06 4.34
C GLN A 168 -16.85 -5.22 4.42
N LEU A 169 -17.09 -6.28 3.65
CA LEU A 169 -16.16 -7.41 3.54
C LEU A 169 -14.77 -6.96 3.08
N THR A 170 -14.70 -6.02 2.15
CA THR A 170 -13.43 -5.44 1.67
C THR A 170 -12.69 -4.71 2.79
N ASP A 171 -13.43 -4.02 3.67
CA ASP A 171 -12.82 -3.33 4.81
C ASP A 171 -12.30 -4.35 5.83
N GLN A 172 -13.03 -5.44 6.12
CA GLN A 172 -12.56 -6.51 7.00
C GLN A 172 -11.30 -7.19 6.48
N ILE A 173 -11.25 -7.47 5.17
CA ILE A 173 -10.07 -8.02 4.52
C ILE A 173 -8.88 -7.06 4.70
N TYR A 174 -9.07 -5.78 4.39
CA TYR A 174 -8.04 -4.75 4.57
C TYR A 174 -7.58 -4.60 6.04
N MET A 175 -8.51 -4.69 7.00
CA MET A 175 -8.18 -4.67 8.43
C MET A 175 -7.26 -5.83 8.79
N HIS A 176 -7.65 -7.06 8.43
CA HIS A 176 -6.83 -8.25 8.67
C HIS A 176 -5.44 -8.12 8.04
N GLU A 177 -5.36 -7.53 6.85
CA GLU A 177 -4.10 -7.31 6.13
C GLU A 177 -3.14 -6.39 6.86
N VAL A 178 -3.61 -5.22 7.28
CA VAL A 178 -2.80 -4.26 8.03
C VAL A 178 -2.36 -4.87 9.36
N LEU A 179 -3.26 -5.56 10.07
CA LEU A 179 -2.96 -6.17 11.35
C LEU A 179 -1.94 -7.32 11.23
N GLU A 180 -2.06 -8.17 10.21
CA GLU A 180 -1.08 -9.22 9.90
C GLU A 180 0.29 -8.64 9.54
N TYR A 181 0.33 -7.52 8.82
CA TYR A 181 1.58 -6.82 8.55
C TYR A 181 2.21 -6.29 9.85
N CYS A 182 1.42 -5.58 10.67
CA CYS A 182 1.89 -5.01 11.93
C CYS A 182 2.35 -6.09 12.91
N ASN A 183 1.72 -7.27 12.90
CA ASN A 183 2.12 -8.37 13.76
C ASN A 183 3.53 -8.89 13.46
N LYS A 184 3.98 -8.77 12.19
CA LYS A 184 5.34 -9.16 11.74
C LYS A 184 6.41 -8.15 12.11
N LEU A 185 6.03 -6.91 12.44
CA LEU A 185 6.97 -5.90 12.89
C LEU A 185 7.53 -6.26 14.26
N SER A 186 8.77 -5.87 14.53
CA SER A 186 9.39 -6.06 15.85
C SER A 186 8.56 -5.35 16.92
N PRO A 187 8.44 -5.89 18.16
CA PRO A 187 7.58 -5.31 19.20
C PRO A 187 7.79 -3.80 19.43
N ASN A 188 9.04 -3.33 19.44
CA ASN A 188 9.38 -1.92 19.64
C ASN A 188 9.11 -1.01 18.42
N LYS A 189 8.61 -1.57 17.32
CA LYS A 189 8.26 -0.89 16.08
C LYS A 189 6.79 -1.10 15.69
N LYS A 190 5.99 -1.78 16.52
CA LYS A 190 4.57 -1.99 16.22
C LYS A 190 3.82 -0.66 16.39
N PRO A 191 3.07 -0.20 15.38
CA PRO A 191 2.18 0.93 15.52
C PRO A 191 0.96 0.55 16.35
N GLU A 192 0.42 1.53 17.07
CA GLU A 192 -0.92 1.46 17.65
C GLU A 192 -1.96 1.64 16.53
N ILE A 193 -3.00 0.80 16.51
CA ILE A 193 -3.99 0.77 15.44
C ILE A 193 -5.32 1.35 15.91
N ILE A 194 -5.83 2.28 15.13
CA ILE A 194 -7.09 2.96 15.35
C ILE A 194 -7.96 2.82 14.10
N PHE A 195 -9.21 2.41 14.28
CA PHE A 195 -10.24 2.46 13.25
C PHE A 195 -11.22 3.59 13.53
N VAL A 196 -11.52 4.40 12.52
CA VAL A 196 -12.56 5.43 12.58
C VAL A 196 -13.66 5.03 11.59
N HIS A 197 -14.81 4.68 12.14
CA HIS A 197 -16.04 4.38 11.39
C HIS A 197 -16.77 5.69 11.10
N ASN A 198 -16.48 6.26 9.94
CA ASN A 198 -17.08 7.48 9.41
C ASN A 198 -18.43 7.18 8.74
N LEU A 199 -19.47 7.11 9.57
CA LEU A 199 -20.87 6.90 9.20
C LEU A 199 -21.50 8.22 8.73
N TRP A 200 -20.87 8.87 7.74
CA TRP A 200 -21.21 10.20 7.25
C TRP A 200 -22.61 10.30 6.63
N ASP A 201 -23.29 9.17 6.43
CA ASP A 201 -24.64 9.04 5.92
C ASP A 201 -25.71 8.87 7.02
N LEU A 202 -25.31 8.69 8.28
CA LEU A 202 -26.23 8.49 9.41
C LEU A 202 -26.40 9.78 10.23
N GLU A 203 -27.67 10.13 10.48
CA GLU A 203 -28.09 11.35 11.19
C GLU A 203 -28.58 11.07 12.63
N PHE A 204 -29.17 9.90 12.87
CA PHE A 204 -29.85 9.58 14.12
C PHE A 204 -29.02 8.64 15.00
N GLU A 205 -29.09 8.85 16.31
CA GLU A 205 -28.32 8.07 17.29
C GLU A 205 -28.76 6.59 17.32
N GLU A 206 -30.05 6.31 17.14
CA GLU A 206 -30.59 4.96 17.09
C GLU A 206 -29.96 4.14 15.96
N ASP A 207 -29.80 4.74 14.78
CA ASP A 207 -29.18 4.08 13.63
C ASP A 207 -27.71 3.78 13.90
N ILE A 208 -26.98 4.72 14.52
CA ILE A 208 -25.58 4.49 14.91
C ILE A 208 -25.48 3.35 15.93
N ASN A 209 -26.37 3.31 16.93
CA ASN A 209 -26.36 2.25 17.93
C ASN A 209 -26.60 0.87 17.30
N ILE A 210 -27.45 0.78 16.26
CA ILE A 210 -27.64 -0.46 15.48
C ILE A 210 -26.33 -0.84 14.76
N VAL A 211 -25.62 0.12 14.16
CA VAL A 211 -24.32 -0.14 13.51
C VAL A 211 -23.28 -0.60 14.51
N ILE A 212 -23.15 0.09 15.64
CA ILE A 212 -22.21 -0.25 16.71
C ILE A 212 -22.45 -1.69 17.16
N GLN A 213 -23.69 -2.03 17.50
CA GLN A 213 -24.01 -3.37 17.99
C GLN A 213 -23.66 -4.44 16.94
N ARG A 214 -24.13 -4.27 15.70
CA ARG A 214 -23.96 -5.31 14.67
C ARG A 214 -22.54 -5.40 14.11
N GLU A 215 -21.90 -4.27 13.84
CA GLU A 215 -20.63 -4.21 13.11
C GLU A 215 -19.43 -4.13 14.05
N ILE A 216 -19.54 -3.40 15.16
CA ILE A 216 -18.41 -3.15 16.06
C ILE A 216 -18.39 -4.16 17.21
N GLU A 217 -19.52 -4.42 17.86
CA GLU A 217 -19.59 -5.36 18.98
C GLU A 217 -19.69 -6.81 18.49
N ASP A 218 -20.68 -7.15 17.66
CA ASP A 218 -20.95 -8.53 17.25
C ASP A 218 -19.89 -9.07 16.26
N ILE A 219 -19.55 -8.31 15.21
CA ILE A 219 -18.60 -8.75 14.17
C ILE A 219 -17.15 -8.58 14.61
N LEU A 220 -16.78 -7.39 15.12
CA LEU A 220 -15.39 -7.09 15.50
C LEU A 220 -15.06 -7.50 16.95
N GLY A 221 -16.05 -7.93 17.74
CA GLY A 221 -15.84 -8.34 19.13
C GLY A 221 -15.41 -7.20 20.05
N ALA A 222 -15.65 -5.95 19.65
CA ALA A 222 -15.18 -4.79 20.40
C ALA A 222 -16.08 -4.49 21.60
N LYS A 223 -15.50 -3.94 22.66
CA LYS A 223 -16.20 -3.60 23.90
C LYS A 223 -16.04 -2.13 24.23
N LEU A 224 -17.12 -1.52 24.70
CA LEU A 224 -17.12 -0.14 25.18
C LEU A 224 -16.09 0.05 26.31
N THR A 225 -15.26 1.06 26.14
CA THR A 225 -14.22 1.49 27.09
C THR A 225 -14.29 3.02 27.20
N THR A 226 -14.05 3.55 28.39
CA THR A 226 -14.01 5.00 28.62
C THR A 226 -12.61 5.46 29.02
N ILE A 227 -12.22 6.63 28.53
CA ILE A 227 -11.02 7.36 28.96
C ILE A 227 -11.50 8.58 29.74
N GLN A 228 -10.89 8.85 30.90
CA GLN A 228 -11.15 10.08 31.63
C GLN A 228 -10.21 11.18 31.13
N GLN A 229 -10.79 12.27 30.63
CA GLN A 229 -10.05 13.49 30.31
C GLN A 229 -10.22 14.49 31.45
N ARG A 230 -9.10 14.89 32.04
CA ARG A 230 -9.07 15.88 33.11
C ARG A 230 -8.79 17.25 32.52
N ASN A 231 -9.85 18.03 32.30
CA ASN A 231 -9.72 19.46 31.99
C ASN A 231 -10.00 20.27 33.26
N ASP A 232 -9.39 21.46 33.37
CA ASP A 232 -9.32 22.34 34.56
C ASP A 232 -10.67 22.73 35.24
N SER A 233 -11.80 22.18 34.81
CA SER A 233 -13.11 22.42 35.45
C SER A 233 -14.17 21.31 35.35
N LYS A 234 -13.97 20.22 34.58
CA LYS A 234 -14.86 19.03 34.56
C LYS A 234 -14.12 17.77 34.08
N ASP A 235 -14.36 16.64 34.74
CA ASP A 235 -13.99 15.32 34.21
C ASP A 235 -14.96 14.97 33.08
N LYS A 236 -14.43 14.83 31.86
CA LYS A 236 -15.21 14.39 30.68
C LYS A 236 -14.89 12.91 30.44
N GLU A 237 -15.92 12.06 30.43
CA GLU A 237 -15.78 10.66 30.03
C GLU A 237 -15.87 10.56 28.50
N LEU A 238 -14.81 10.04 27.90
CA LEU A 238 -14.67 9.87 26.46
C LEU A 238 -14.83 8.40 26.11
N LYS A 239 -15.84 8.06 25.31
CA LYS A 239 -16.15 6.66 24.94
C LYS A 239 -15.40 6.24 23.68
N MET A 240 -14.93 4.99 23.67
CA MET A 240 -14.36 4.30 22.52
C MET A 240 -14.68 2.80 22.63
N TYR A 241 -14.52 2.06 21.53
CA TYR A 241 -14.65 0.60 21.56
C TYR A 241 -13.28 -0.04 21.37
N CYS A 242 -12.98 -1.09 22.12
CA CYS A 242 -11.71 -1.79 22.05
C CYS A 242 -11.91 -3.26 21.68
N SER A 243 -11.19 -3.73 20.67
CA SER A 243 -11.08 -5.16 20.34
C SER A 243 -9.61 -5.58 20.37
N THR A 244 -9.36 -6.88 20.20
CA THR A 244 -8.00 -7.42 20.17
C THR A 244 -7.84 -8.41 19.02
N PHE A 245 -6.78 -8.27 18.23
CA PHE A 245 -6.41 -9.21 17.18
C PHE A 245 -4.94 -9.60 17.31
N ASN A 246 -4.62 -10.88 17.43
CA ASN A 246 -3.24 -11.36 17.58
C ASN A 246 -2.41 -10.57 18.63
N GLN A 247 -3.01 -10.29 19.79
CA GLN A 247 -2.42 -9.49 20.88
C GLN A 247 -2.20 -7.99 20.56
N ILE A 248 -2.67 -7.51 19.42
CA ILE A 248 -2.72 -6.08 19.08
C ILE A 248 -4.07 -5.55 19.58
N THR A 249 -4.02 -4.57 20.46
CA THR A 249 -5.21 -3.81 20.87
C THR A 249 -5.62 -2.89 19.73
N ILE A 250 -6.90 -2.89 19.41
CA ILE A 250 -7.48 -2.10 18.34
C ILE A 250 -8.51 -1.16 18.97
N ARG A 251 -8.39 0.13 18.69
CA ARG A 251 -9.35 1.14 19.16
C ARG A 251 -10.27 1.54 18.01
N HIS A 252 -11.57 1.55 18.26
CA HIS A 252 -12.59 1.92 17.29
C HIS A 252 -13.31 3.18 17.78
N PHE A 253 -13.39 4.15 16.88
CA PHE A 253 -14.11 5.41 17.05
C PHE A 253 -15.23 5.51 16.02
N ILE A 254 -16.26 6.28 16.37
CA ILE A 254 -17.42 6.49 15.52
C ILE A 254 -17.51 7.97 15.17
N MET A 255 -17.78 8.26 13.90
CA MET A 255 -18.18 9.58 13.44
C MET A 255 -19.50 9.46 12.68
N ALA A 256 -20.33 10.49 12.78
CA ALA A 256 -21.64 10.62 12.15
C ALA A 256 -21.63 11.74 11.10
N LYS A 257 -22.73 11.87 10.36
CA LYS A 257 -22.95 12.98 9.44
C LYS A 257 -22.87 14.33 10.15
N GLU A 258 -22.11 15.28 9.60
CA GLU A 258 -22.05 16.64 10.16
C GLU A 258 -23.43 17.29 10.27
N ASP A 259 -23.57 18.16 11.27
CA ASP A 259 -24.79 18.91 11.56
C ASP A 259 -26.03 18.02 11.80
N SER A 260 -25.82 16.85 12.42
CA SER A 260 -26.87 15.91 12.82
C SER A 260 -26.87 15.64 14.32
N ASP A 261 -28.00 15.19 14.86
CA ASP A 261 -28.15 14.83 16.27
C ASP A 261 -27.10 13.80 16.72
N ALA A 262 -26.78 12.84 15.84
CA ALA A 262 -25.74 11.86 16.10
C ALA A 262 -24.33 12.47 16.15
N ALA A 263 -24.03 13.49 15.33
CA ALA A 263 -22.72 14.13 15.33
C ALA A 263 -22.43 14.88 16.62
N ASP A 264 -23.45 15.49 17.24
CA ASP A 264 -23.32 16.17 18.54
C ASP A 264 -22.81 15.21 19.63
N ASN A 265 -23.21 13.94 19.55
CA ASN A 265 -22.81 12.91 20.51
C ASN A 265 -21.47 12.24 20.17
N TRP A 266 -21.17 12.03 18.89
CA TRP A 266 -20.04 11.18 18.47
C TRP A 266 -18.84 11.95 17.93
N ASN A 267 -19.04 13.02 17.15
CA ASN A 267 -17.92 13.63 16.41
C ASN A 267 -16.96 14.37 17.33
N GLU A 268 -17.46 15.24 18.22
CA GLU A 268 -16.62 15.98 19.16
C GLU A 268 -15.89 15.01 20.10
N GLN A 269 -16.62 14.04 20.66
CA GLN A 269 -16.06 13.04 21.54
C GLN A 269 -14.95 12.21 20.87
N THR A 270 -15.15 11.77 19.63
CA THR A 270 -14.14 11.04 18.85
C THR A 270 -12.89 11.88 18.63
N LEU A 271 -13.04 13.13 18.20
CA LEU A 271 -11.90 14.02 17.96
C LEU A 271 -11.13 14.30 19.26
N ASP A 272 -11.82 14.59 20.36
CA ASP A 272 -11.22 14.80 21.68
C ASP A 272 -10.48 13.56 22.18
N SER A 273 -11.07 12.38 21.99
CA SER A 273 -10.47 11.10 22.39
C SER A 273 -9.19 10.80 21.61
N LEU A 274 -9.24 10.96 20.29
CA LEU A 274 -8.08 10.77 19.42
C LEU A 274 -6.95 11.70 19.85
N MET A 275 -7.23 12.98 20.02
CA MET A 275 -6.20 13.95 20.43
C MET A 275 -5.68 13.67 21.82
N THR A 276 -6.53 13.26 22.78
CA THR A 276 -6.09 12.89 24.13
C THR A 276 -5.13 11.70 24.10
N ILE A 277 -5.43 10.65 23.34
CA ILE A 277 -4.58 9.47 23.18
C ILE A 277 -3.24 9.86 22.53
N LEU A 278 -3.30 10.59 21.42
CA LEU A 278 -2.09 10.98 20.69
C LEU A 278 -1.20 11.91 21.53
N GLN A 279 -1.78 12.80 22.34
CA GLN A 279 -1.01 13.71 23.19
C GLN A 279 -0.39 13.01 24.41
N ALA A 280 -1.05 11.99 24.96
CA ALA A 280 -0.53 11.23 26.10
C ALA A 280 0.81 10.54 25.81
N ASP A 281 1.04 10.15 24.56
CA ASP A 281 2.20 9.37 24.12
C ASP A 281 3.37 10.22 23.59
N LEU A 282 3.20 11.55 23.49
CA LEU A 282 4.25 12.48 23.07
C LEU A 282 5.58 12.39 23.87
N PRO A 283 5.60 12.12 25.20
CA PRO A 283 6.85 12.05 25.97
C PRO A 283 7.75 10.86 25.62
N SER A 284 7.22 9.90 24.86
CA SER A 284 7.92 8.68 24.49
C SER A 284 8.08 8.64 22.98
N ARG A 285 9.18 9.17 22.39
CA ARG A 285 9.94 8.53 21.28
C ARG A 285 10.87 9.44 20.44
N ARG A 286 11.84 8.71 19.85
CA ARG A 286 12.61 8.80 18.60
C ARG A 286 12.89 10.17 17.96
N SER A 287 14.17 10.53 17.99
CA SER A 287 14.82 11.44 17.03
C SER A 287 15.17 10.66 15.75
N ALA A 288 14.38 10.83 14.70
CA ALA A 288 14.71 10.36 13.35
C ALA A 288 14.08 11.29 12.30
N CYS A 289 14.85 11.65 11.27
CA CYS A 289 14.37 12.43 10.14
C CYS A 289 13.37 11.61 9.31
N ILE A 290 12.12 12.09 9.16
CA ILE A 290 11.08 11.40 8.38
C ILE A 290 11.55 11.10 6.96
N PHE A 291 12.26 12.05 6.34
CA PHE A 291 12.74 11.89 4.97
C PHE A 291 13.75 10.75 4.84
N ASP A 292 14.67 10.61 5.79
CA ASP A 292 15.66 9.53 5.78
C ASP A 292 15.00 8.17 6.00
N GLU A 293 14.01 8.09 6.89
CA GLU A 293 13.24 6.87 7.09
C GLU A 293 12.41 6.51 5.85
N VAL A 294 11.79 7.49 5.17
CA VAL A 294 11.14 7.28 3.86
C VAL A 294 12.14 6.67 2.87
N LEU A 295 13.34 7.23 2.75
CA LEU A 295 14.39 6.71 1.86
C LEU A 295 14.83 5.29 2.25
N ILE A 296 14.95 4.97 3.54
CA ILE A 296 15.26 3.61 4.01
C ILE A 296 14.19 2.62 3.52
N HIS A 297 12.91 2.97 3.65
CA HIS A 297 11.80 2.13 3.21
C HIS A 297 11.75 1.98 1.69
N ILE A 298 11.97 3.06 0.93
CA ILE A 298 12.08 3.02 -0.54
C ILE A 298 13.21 2.07 -0.94
N ASN A 299 14.42 2.28 -0.41
CA ASN A 299 15.61 1.51 -0.76
C ASN A 299 15.50 0.02 -0.42
N LYS A 300 14.75 -0.33 0.62
CA LYS A 300 14.46 -1.73 0.94
C LYS A 300 13.64 -2.43 -0.15
N ARG A 301 12.82 -1.69 -0.91
CA ARG A 301 11.89 -2.24 -1.91
C ARG A 301 12.31 -2.02 -3.36
N LEU A 302 13.14 -1.02 -3.65
CA LEU A 302 13.62 -0.78 -5.01
C LEU A 302 14.20 -2.02 -5.72
N PRO A 303 14.99 -2.90 -5.07
CA PRO A 303 15.52 -4.10 -5.73
C PRO A 303 14.44 -5.10 -6.18
N GLN A 304 13.21 -4.99 -5.66
CA GLN A 304 12.06 -5.82 -6.03
C GLN A 304 11.15 -5.14 -7.04
N LEU A 305 11.31 -3.82 -7.24
CA LEU A 305 10.49 -3.01 -8.13
C LEU A 305 11.18 -2.75 -9.47
N LEU A 306 12.51 -2.91 -9.53
CA LEU A 306 13.34 -2.63 -10.69
C LEU A 306 14.14 -3.85 -11.12
N SER A 307 14.43 -3.93 -12.42
CA SER A 307 15.28 -4.94 -13.06
C SER A 307 16.40 -4.29 -13.85
N SER A 308 17.56 -4.95 -13.97
CA SER A 308 18.63 -4.48 -14.85
C SER A 308 18.17 -4.47 -16.30
N SER A 309 18.39 -3.36 -17.00
CA SER A 309 18.05 -3.23 -18.42
C SER A 309 18.96 -4.06 -19.34
N ASN A 310 20.14 -4.46 -18.87
CA ASN A 310 21.22 -4.97 -19.73
C ASN A 310 21.41 -6.49 -19.68
N GLY A 311 20.57 -7.23 -18.96
CA GLY A 311 20.64 -8.70 -18.86
C GLY A 311 21.92 -9.25 -18.22
N SER A 312 22.89 -8.40 -17.91
CA SER A 312 24.04 -8.70 -17.08
C SER A 312 23.59 -8.71 -15.62
N ASP A 313 24.25 -9.54 -14.81
CA ASP A 313 24.08 -9.69 -13.35
C ASP A 313 24.48 -8.40 -12.63
N THR A 314 23.78 -7.32 -12.96
CA THR A 314 24.00 -5.98 -12.43
C THR A 314 23.51 -6.06 -11.01
N ASP A 315 24.46 -5.92 -10.09
CA ASP A 315 24.22 -6.06 -8.66
C ASP A 315 23.09 -5.12 -8.20
N LEU A 316 21.88 -5.66 -8.06
CA LEU A 316 20.68 -4.94 -7.62
C LEU A 316 20.87 -4.32 -6.22
N SER A 317 21.91 -4.75 -5.47
CA SER A 317 22.28 -4.11 -4.21
C SER A 317 22.84 -2.69 -4.36
N LYS A 318 23.21 -2.28 -5.58
CA LYS A 318 23.66 -0.91 -5.89
C LYS A 318 22.52 0.07 -6.16
N ILE A 319 21.29 -0.42 -6.33
CA ILE A 319 20.12 0.43 -6.55
C ILE A 319 19.83 1.19 -5.26
N GLN A 320 19.96 2.51 -5.30
CA GLN A 320 19.63 3.37 -4.18
C GLN A 320 18.97 4.65 -4.66
N ALA A 321 17.78 4.94 -4.13
CA ALA A 321 17.21 6.28 -4.13
C ALA A 321 17.89 7.13 -3.05
N VAL A 322 18.27 8.34 -3.45
CA VAL A 322 18.92 9.35 -2.63
C VAL A 322 18.29 10.71 -2.89
N LYS A 323 18.56 11.66 -2.00
CA LYS A 323 18.23 13.06 -2.27
C LYS A 323 19.20 13.62 -3.31
N HIS A 324 18.68 14.37 -4.29
CA HIS A 324 19.50 15.17 -5.19
C HIS A 324 20.25 16.27 -4.41
N GLU A 325 21.48 16.59 -4.81
CA GLU A 325 22.33 17.50 -4.03
C GLU A 325 21.78 18.94 -3.95
N THR A 326 21.25 19.43 -5.06
CA THR A 326 20.89 20.86 -5.21
C THR A 326 19.42 21.11 -5.55
N GLU A 327 18.66 20.07 -5.89
CA GLU A 327 17.29 20.21 -6.39
C GLU A 327 16.35 19.40 -5.49
N PRO A 328 15.07 19.77 -5.38
CA PRO A 328 14.13 19.11 -4.47
C PRO A 328 13.57 17.83 -5.10
N TYR A 329 14.45 16.86 -5.38
CA TYR A 329 14.11 15.57 -5.96
C TYR A 329 14.72 14.41 -5.17
N ILE A 330 13.99 13.30 -5.12
CA ILE A 330 14.51 11.96 -4.85
C ILE A 330 14.87 11.35 -6.20
N VAL A 331 16.11 10.90 -6.35
CA VAL A 331 16.66 10.36 -7.60
C VAL A 331 17.39 9.06 -7.32
N LEU A 332 17.64 8.25 -8.36
CA LEU A 332 18.63 7.19 -8.24
C LEU A 332 20.02 7.77 -7.96
N SER A 333 20.86 7.03 -7.24
CA SER A 333 22.21 7.41 -6.86
C SER A 333 23.09 7.75 -8.06
N GLU A 334 22.88 7.11 -9.21
CA GLU A 334 23.55 7.43 -10.48
C GLU A 334 23.21 8.83 -11.03
N LEU A 335 22.12 9.44 -10.55
CA LEU A 335 21.60 10.74 -10.99
C LEU A 335 21.68 11.84 -9.91
N LYS A 336 22.40 11.60 -8.80
CA LYS A 336 22.42 12.48 -7.62
C LYS A 336 22.80 13.94 -7.92
N ASP A 337 23.64 14.16 -8.93
CA ASP A 337 24.21 15.46 -9.28
C ASP A 337 23.86 15.88 -10.73
N ALA A 338 22.98 15.13 -11.39
CA ALA A 338 22.63 15.33 -12.78
C ALA A 338 21.51 16.38 -12.92
N SER A 339 21.74 17.41 -13.75
CA SER A 339 20.69 18.40 -14.06
C SER A 339 19.45 17.73 -14.66
N LEU A 340 18.28 18.35 -14.48
CA LEU A 340 17.00 17.82 -14.99
C LEU A 340 17.05 17.45 -16.50
N GLU A 341 17.70 18.26 -17.34
CA GLU A 341 17.84 17.97 -18.77
C GLU A 341 18.71 16.73 -19.04
N LYS A 342 19.81 16.56 -18.28
CA LYS A 342 20.64 15.35 -18.36
C LYS A 342 19.89 14.13 -17.87
N ARG A 343 19.09 14.28 -16.81
CA ARG A 343 18.25 13.22 -16.23
C ARG A 343 17.21 12.72 -17.23
N LYS A 344 16.50 13.62 -17.92
CA LYS A 344 15.53 13.25 -18.98
C LYS A 344 16.14 12.53 -20.17
N GLN A 345 17.41 12.80 -20.47
CA GLN A 345 18.14 12.17 -21.57
C GLN A 345 18.89 10.91 -21.13
N HIS A 346 18.98 10.65 -19.84
CA HIS A 346 19.68 9.49 -19.29
C HIS A 346 18.89 8.21 -19.54
N ALA A 347 19.51 7.25 -20.21
CA ALA A 347 19.01 5.89 -20.25
C ALA A 347 19.40 5.21 -18.94
N SER A 348 18.46 5.06 -18.01
CA SER A 348 18.73 4.37 -16.74
C SER A 348 19.24 2.96 -17.00
N SER A 349 20.19 2.53 -16.17
CA SER A 349 20.66 1.14 -16.14
C SER A 349 19.60 0.16 -15.62
N PHE A 350 18.46 0.69 -15.17
CA PHE A 350 17.33 -0.05 -14.64
C PHE A 350 16.06 0.21 -15.45
N SER A 351 15.17 -0.77 -15.39
CA SER A 351 13.81 -0.73 -15.91
C SER A 351 12.85 -1.15 -14.80
N VAL A 352 11.59 -0.76 -14.91
CA VAL A 352 10.55 -1.29 -14.01
C VAL A 352 10.48 -2.80 -14.20
N ALA A 353 10.50 -3.54 -13.10
CA ALA A 353 10.51 -5.00 -13.14
C ALA A 353 9.28 -5.50 -13.90
N PRO A 354 9.46 -6.38 -14.89
CA PRO A 354 8.35 -6.83 -15.70
C PRO A 354 7.45 -7.74 -14.85
N ARG A 355 6.14 -7.42 -14.82
CA ARG A 355 5.09 -8.17 -14.10
C ARG A 355 5.38 -8.37 -12.61
N LEU A 356 5.01 -7.37 -11.82
CA LEU A 356 5.02 -7.45 -10.36
C LEU A 356 3.92 -8.39 -9.86
N LEU A 357 4.26 -9.34 -8.99
CA LEU A 357 3.31 -10.24 -8.33
C LEU A 357 2.79 -9.60 -7.05
N TYR A 358 1.48 -9.55 -6.93
CA TYR A 358 0.80 -9.14 -5.71
C TYR A 358 0.03 -10.33 -5.15
N ASP A 359 -0.01 -10.46 -3.82
CA ASP A 359 -0.96 -11.38 -3.21
C ASP A 359 -2.37 -10.79 -3.34
N GLN A 360 -3.36 -11.59 -2.94
CA GLN A 360 -4.76 -11.15 -2.89
C GLN A 360 -4.97 -9.91 -2.00
N ARG A 361 -3.95 -9.52 -1.23
CA ARG A 361 -3.90 -8.40 -0.29
C ARG A 361 -3.25 -7.14 -0.89
N GLY A 362 -2.85 -7.20 -2.16
CA GLY A 362 -2.19 -6.11 -2.87
C GLY A 362 -0.76 -5.81 -2.39
N TYR A 363 -0.15 -6.68 -1.58
CA TYR A 363 1.27 -6.53 -1.23
C TYR A 363 2.13 -7.15 -2.31
N LEU A 364 3.24 -6.49 -2.63
CA LEU A 364 4.25 -7.04 -3.52
C LEU A 364 4.86 -8.32 -2.91
N VAL A 365 4.73 -9.43 -3.63
CA VAL A 365 5.23 -10.76 -3.24
C VAL A 365 6.45 -11.17 -4.06
N GLY A 366 6.63 -10.61 -5.26
CA GLY A 366 7.78 -10.91 -6.10
C GLY A 366 7.67 -10.34 -7.52
N ILE A 367 8.56 -10.78 -8.39
CA ILE A 367 8.60 -10.43 -9.81
C ILE A 367 8.36 -11.71 -10.61
N VAL A 368 7.55 -11.66 -11.67
CA VAL A 368 7.52 -12.73 -12.67
C VAL A 368 8.65 -12.48 -13.65
N SER A 369 9.72 -13.28 -13.60
CA SER A 369 10.80 -13.19 -14.60
C SER A 369 10.23 -13.24 -16.01
N SER A 370 10.40 -12.16 -16.77
CA SER A 370 9.88 -12.09 -18.13
C SER A 370 10.82 -12.75 -19.11
N GLY A 371 10.32 -13.76 -19.80
CA GLY A 371 10.81 -14.18 -21.09
C GLY A 371 9.69 -14.88 -21.84
N THR A 372 9.09 -14.18 -22.81
CA THR A 372 7.99 -14.59 -23.71
C THR A 372 6.60 -14.70 -23.07
N GLU A 373 5.53 -14.50 -23.86
CA GLU A 373 4.10 -14.60 -23.49
C GLU A 373 3.73 -16.01 -23.03
N LYS A 374 4.26 -16.41 -21.89
CA LYS A 374 4.00 -17.70 -21.28
C LYS A 374 2.76 -17.59 -20.42
N TRP A 375 1.79 -18.47 -20.64
CA TRP A 375 0.63 -18.56 -19.77
C TRP A 375 1.03 -19.15 -18.42
N GLN A 376 0.17 -19.04 -17.40
CA GLN A 376 0.48 -19.51 -16.05
C GLN A 376 -0.51 -20.59 -15.60
N PRO A 377 -0.03 -21.78 -15.21
CA PRO A 377 -0.88 -22.78 -14.57
C PRO A 377 -1.36 -22.32 -13.21
N ARG A 378 -2.53 -22.82 -12.80
CA ARG A 378 -3.08 -22.57 -11.47
C ARG A 378 -2.26 -23.32 -10.44
N TYR A 379 -2.13 -22.74 -9.25
CA TYR A 379 -1.45 -23.40 -8.15
C TYR A 379 -2.11 -23.08 -6.80
N ARG A 380 -1.81 -23.91 -5.80
CA ARG A 380 -2.13 -23.69 -4.40
C ARG A 380 -0.91 -23.98 -3.54
N GLN A 381 -0.81 -23.29 -2.41
CA GLN A 381 0.24 -23.49 -1.43
C GLN A 381 -0.40 -23.75 -0.07
N TYR A 382 0.12 -24.73 0.67
CA TYR A 382 -0.29 -24.95 2.06
C TYR A 382 0.87 -25.48 2.89
N LYS A 383 0.82 -25.16 4.18
CA LYS A 383 1.85 -25.51 5.14
C LYS A 383 1.38 -26.63 6.05
N THR A 384 2.29 -27.54 6.36
CA THR A 384 2.17 -28.57 7.40
C THR A 384 3.21 -28.29 8.50
N THR A 385 3.25 -29.12 9.54
CA THR A 385 4.23 -28.98 10.63
C THR A 385 5.67 -29.05 10.15
N ASP A 386 5.95 -29.91 9.16
CA ASP A 386 7.32 -30.20 8.72
C ASP A 386 7.62 -29.76 7.29
N HIS A 387 6.59 -29.51 6.47
CA HIS A 387 6.75 -29.21 5.04
C HIS A 387 5.85 -28.07 4.57
N LEU A 388 6.33 -27.31 3.61
CA LEU A 388 5.51 -26.51 2.72
C LEU A 388 5.21 -27.34 1.45
N ASN A 389 3.97 -27.31 0.99
CA ASN A 389 3.54 -27.98 -0.23
C ASN A 389 3.06 -26.94 -1.24
N ILE A 390 3.58 -27.02 -2.47
CA ILE A 390 3.10 -26.26 -3.62
C ILE A 390 2.50 -27.26 -4.60
N ILE A 391 1.22 -27.12 -4.93
CA ILE A 391 0.54 -27.97 -5.92
C ILE A 391 0.23 -27.12 -7.14
N VAL A 392 0.71 -27.53 -8.30
CA VAL A 392 0.52 -26.85 -9.59
C VAL A 392 -0.32 -27.75 -10.50
N GLU A 393 -1.36 -27.20 -11.11
CA GLU A 393 -2.21 -27.90 -12.08
C GLU A 393 -1.52 -27.93 -13.45
N LEU A 394 -1.02 -29.11 -13.81
CA LEU A 394 -0.37 -29.43 -15.09
C LEU A 394 -1.14 -30.56 -15.80
N ALA A 395 -2.46 -30.43 -15.91
CA ALA A 395 -3.27 -31.37 -16.68
C ALA A 395 -2.87 -31.37 -18.17
N GLY A 396 -2.76 -32.55 -18.78
CA GLY A 396 -2.41 -32.71 -20.19
C GLY A 396 -0.93 -32.51 -20.55
N PHE A 397 -0.03 -32.50 -19.55
CA PHE A 397 1.41 -32.48 -19.78
C PHE A 397 2.01 -33.87 -19.62
N ASN A 398 2.99 -34.19 -20.47
CA ASN A 398 3.93 -35.27 -20.20
C ASN A 398 5.05 -34.73 -19.29
N GLU A 399 5.61 -35.57 -18.42
CA GLU A 399 6.71 -35.18 -17.51
C GLU A 399 7.94 -34.63 -18.26
N SER A 400 8.15 -35.06 -19.51
CA SER A 400 9.21 -34.55 -20.39
C SER A 400 9.00 -33.10 -20.87
N ASN A 401 7.79 -32.56 -20.73
CA ASN A 401 7.38 -31.29 -21.35
C ASN A 401 7.44 -30.11 -20.38
N PHE A 402 7.91 -30.33 -19.16
CA PHE A 402 8.15 -29.26 -18.20
C PHE A 402 9.40 -29.54 -17.36
N ALA A 403 9.94 -28.49 -16.77
CA ALA A 403 11.00 -28.51 -15.78
C ALA A 403 10.51 -27.74 -14.55
N ALA A 404 10.86 -28.24 -13.37
CA ALA A 404 10.61 -27.58 -12.11
C ALA A 404 11.91 -27.53 -11.31
N GLU A 405 12.25 -26.35 -10.81
CA GLU A 405 13.46 -26.10 -10.03
C GLU A 405 13.16 -25.20 -8.83
N MET A 406 13.97 -25.31 -7.78
CA MET A 406 13.91 -24.43 -6.62
C MET A 406 15.14 -23.52 -6.64
N GLU A 407 14.94 -22.25 -6.92
CA GLU A 407 15.98 -21.23 -6.89
C GLU A 407 15.83 -20.37 -5.64
N ARG A 408 16.69 -20.59 -4.64
CA ARG A 408 16.63 -19.91 -3.33
C ARG A 408 15.27 -20.10 -2.65
N ASN A 409 14.36 -19.15 -2.78
CA ASN A 409 13.02 -19.19 -2.18
C ASN A 409 11.94 -19.06 -3.28
N VAL A 410 12.25 -19.47 -4.50
CA VAL A 410 11.34 -19.38 -5.64
C VAL A 410 11.30 -20.74 -6.32
N ALA A 411 10.12 -21.37 -6.33
CA ALA A 411 9.88 -22.52 -7.18
C ALA A 411 9.58 -22.01 -8.59
N VAL A 412 10.41 -22.39 -9.57
CA VAL A 412 10.27 -22.03 -10.97
C VAL A 412 9.83 -23.25 -11.74
N ILE A 413 8.68 -23.18 -12.41
CA ILE A 413 8.11 -24.25 -13.23
C ILE A 413 7.95 -23.72 -14.64
N ARG A 414 8.59 -24.37 -15.62
CA ARG A 414 8.60 -23.96 -17.03
C ARG A 414 8.22 -25.14 -17.91
N GLY A 415 7.52 -24.92 -19.01
CA GLY A 415 7.27 -25.98 -19.97
C GLY A 415 6.46 -25.53 -21.16
N GLU A 416 5.99 -26.48 -21.96
CA GLU A 416 5.20 -26.24 -23.15
C GLU A 416 4.03 -27.22 -23.23
N ARG A 417 2.80 -26.69 -23.32
CA ARG A 417 1.62 -27.52 -23.58
C ARG A 417 1.43 -27.63 -25.08
N ILE A 418 1.80 -28.79 -25.61
CA ILE A 418 1.68 -29.13 -27.02
C ILE A 418 0.21 -29.37 -27.34
N GLU A 419 -0.25 -28.84 -28.46
CA GLU A 419 -1.58 -29.08 -29.00
C GLU A 419 -1.73 -30.58 -29.38
N PRO A 420 -2.85 -31.25 -29.04
CA PRO A 420 -3.04 -32.66 -29.38
C PRO A 420 -2.91 -32.89 -30.89
N ALA A 421 -2.09 -33.89 -31.29
CA ALA A 421 -1.89 -34.24 -32.69
C ALA A 421 -3.22 -34.66 -33.34
N GLY A 422 -3.62 -33.97 -34.41
CA GLY A 422 -4.84 -34.28 -35.18
C GLY A 422 -5.66 -33.07 -35.62
N LEU A 423 -5.42 -31.89 -35.06
CA LEU A 423 -5.97 -30.64 -35.58
C LEU A 423 -5.15 -30.22 -36.80
N SER A 424 -5.69 -30.46 -38.00
CA SER A 424 -5.10 -29.93 -39.23
C SER A 424 -5.04 -28.40 -39.17
N ALA A 425 -4.13 -27.75 -39.90
CA ALA A 425 -4.09 -26.29 -40.04
C ALA A 425 -5.40 -25.66 -40.61
N GLN A 426 -6.40 -26.49 -40.94
CA GLN A 426 -7.71 -26.10 -41.47
C GLN A 426 -8.86 -26.27 -40.45
N THR A 427 -8.60 -26.81 -39.26
CA THR A 427 -9.61 -26.93 -38.20
C THR A 427 -9.60 -25.69 -37.31
N ILE A 428 -10.67 -24.89 -37.38
CA ILE A 428 -10.90 -23.76 -36.47
C ILE A 428 -11.69 -24.33 -35.29
N PRO A 429 -11.12 -24.37 -34.07
CA PRO A 429 -11.86 -24.84 -32.90
C PRO A 429 -13.01 -23.89 -32.58
N ASP A 430 -14.24 -24.41 -32.50
CA ASP A 430 -15.44 -23.62 -32.13
C ASP A 430 -15.33 -23.02 -30.72
N GLN A 431 -14.59 -23.68 -29.82
CA GLN A 431 -14.31 -23.20 -28.46
C GLN A 431 -12.91 -23.61 -27.99
N LEU A 432 -12.12 -22.62 -27.54
CA LEU A 432 -10.83 -22.83 -26.89
C LEU A 432 -10.95 -22.38 -25.43
N GLN A 433 -11.06 -23.32 -24.48
CA GLN A 433 -11.27 -23.01 -23.06
C GLN A 433 -10.03 -23.27 -22.17
N PHE A 434 -8.97 -23.85 -22.72
CA PHE A 434 -7.72 -24.11 -22.01
C PHE A 434 -6.53 -23.48 -22.75
N SER A 435 -5.56 -23.00 -21.98
CA SER A 435 -4.34 -22.38 -22.52
C SER A 435 -3.44 -23.42 -23.20
N ILE A 436 -2.83 -23.07 -24.33
CA ILE A 436 -1.87 -23.87 -25.11
C ILE A 436 -0.57 -23.07 -25.24
N GLY A 437 0.55 -23.76 -25.47
CA GLY A 437 1.87 -23.15 -25.71
C GLY A 437 2.73 -23.10 -24.46
N SER A 438 3.80 -22.31 -24.53
CA SER A 438 4.79 -22.16 -23.47
C SER A 438 4.18 -21.59 -22.19
N PHE A 439 4.60 -22.09 -21.03
CA PHE A 439 4.17 -21.64 -19.72
C PHE A 439 5.37 -21.43 -18.79
N GLU A 440 5.25 -20.50 -17.84
CA GLU A 440 6.25 -20.25 -16.80
C GLU A 440 5.57 -19.72 -15.54
N LEU A 441 5.73 -20.44 -14.44
CA LEU A 441 5.20 -20.11 -13.13
C LEU A 441 6.36 -19.95 -12.15
N SER A 442 6.39 -18.83 -11.45
CA SER A 442 7.33 -18.59 -10.35
C SER A 442 6.53 -18.43 -9.05
N VAL A 443 6.73 -19.33 -8.09
CA VAL A 443 6.05 -19.33 -6.79
C VAL A 443 7.03 -18.98 -5.69
N PHE A 444 6.84 -17.83 -5.06
CA PHE A 444 7.66 -17.41 -3.92
C PHE A 444 7.30 -18.17 -2.64
N VAL A 445 8.31 -18.72 -1.99
CA VAL A 445 8.23 -19.42 -0.71
C VAL A 445 8.67 -18.48 0.41
N LYS A 446 7.75 -18.19 1.34
CA LYS A 446 8.01 -17.24 2.45
C LYS A 446 8.75 -17.90 3.61
N GLU A 447 8.66 -19.22 3.72
CA GLU A 447 9.21 -20.03 4.78
C GLU A 447 10.71 -20.31 4.59
N ASP A 448 11.43 -20.49 5.69
CA ASP A 448 12.80 -20.99 5.65
C ASP A 448 12.78 -22.49 5.32
N ILE A 449 13.07 -22.81 4.06
CA ILE A 449 13.01 -24.18 3.52
C ILE A 449 14.40 -24.76 3.30
N ASP A 450 14.47 -26.09 3.35
CA ASP A 450 15.66 -26.83 2.94
C ASP A 450 15.58 -27.16 1.45
N ASN A 451 16.18 -26.30 0.62
CA ASN A 451 16.19 -26.47 -0.82
C ASN A 451 16.82 -27.80 -1.26
N ASP A 452 17.84 -28.27 -0.53
CA ASP A 452 18.58 -29.47 -0.88
C ASP A 452 17.75 -30.75 -0.68
N GLN A 453 16.68 -30.66 0.11
CA GLN A 453 15.75 -31.76 0.37
C GLN A 453 14.37 -31.54 -0.26
N THR A 454 14.24 -30.58 -1.18
CA THR A 454 12.97 -30.34 -1.87
C THR A 454 12.68 -31.46 -2.87
N GLU A 455 11.49 -32.06 -2.76
CA GLU A 455 11.04 -33.14 -3.63
C GLU A 455 10.01 -32.65 -4.64
N PHE A 456 10.05 -33.22 -5.85
CA PHE A 456 9.12 -32.93 -6.94
C PHE A 456 8.42 -34.23 -7.36
N GLU A 457 7.10 -34.25 -7.32
CA GLU A 457 6.28 -35.41 -7.67
C GLU A 457 5.19 -34.99 -8.65
N CYS A 458 5.14 -35.58 -9.84
CA CYS A 458 4.05 -35.37 -10.79
C CYS A 458 3.10 -36.57 -10.77
N LYS A 459 1.82 -36.33 -10.51
CA LYS A 459 0.80 -37.38 -10.49
C LYS A 459 -0.56 -36.84 -10.87
N ASP A 460 -1.27 -37.55 -11.73
CA ASP A 460 -2.65 -37.25 -12.15
C ASP A 460 -2.83 -35.81 -12.69
N GLY A 461 -1.82 -35.28 -13.39
CA GLY A 461 -1.83 -33.91 -13.92
C GLY A 461 -1.56 -32.83 -12.87
N PHE A 462 -1.01 -33.18 -11.70
CA PHE A 462 -0.59 -32.23 -10.69
C PHE A 462 0.89 -32.41 -10.36
N LEU A 463 1.64 -31.31 -10.37
CA LEU A 463 2.98 -31.26 -9.82
C LEU A 463 2.89 -30.84 -8.36
N THR A 464 3.40 -31.68 -7.47
CA THR A 464 3.54 -31.41 -6.05
C THR A 464 5.00 -31.17 -5.72
N ILE A 465 5.33 -29.98 -5.23
CA ILE A 465 6.65 -29.61 -4.74
C ILE A 465 6.58 -29.62 -3.21
N LYS A 466 7.30 -30.54 -2.58
CA LYS A 466 7.38 -30.69 -1.12
C LYS A 466 8.69 -30.07 -0.64
N CYS A 467 8.60 -28.96 0.07
CA CYS A 467 9.75 -28.22 0.59
C CYS A 467 9.83 -28.43 2.11
N PRO A 468 10.81 -29.19 2.64
CA PRO A 468 10.99 -29.35 4.07
C PRO A 468 11.28 -28.00 4.75
N LEU A 469 10.66 -27.75 5.89
CA LEU A 469 10.92 -26.56 6.69
C LEU A 469 12.22 -26.76 7.49
N ARG A 470 13.12 -25.79 7.47
CA ARG A 470 14.31 -25.81 8.32
C ARG A 470 13.87 -25.74 9.78
N LYS A 471 14.11 -26.81 10.52
CA LYS A 471 13.90 -26.79 11.98
C LYS A 471 14.93 -25.85 12.58
N TYR A 472 14.48 -24.81 13.28
CA TYR A 472 15.36 -23.94 14.05
C TYR A 472 16.18 -24.81 15.01
N ALA A 473 17.46 -25.02 14.68
CA ALA A 473 18.38 -25.62 15.63
C ALA A 473 18.44 -24.69 16.84
N LYS A 474 17.99 -25.17 18.01
CA LYS A 474 18.32 -24.51 19.28
C LYS A 474 19.84 -24.40 19.32
N LYS A 475 20.37 -23.18 19.12
CA LYS A 475 21.81 -22.88 19.12
C LYS A 475 22.43 -23.47 20.40
N ARG A 476 23.09 -24.62 20.28
CA ARG A 476 24.17 -25.00 21.18
C ARG A 476 25.40 -24.26 20.69
N PHE A 477 25.91 -23.34 21.51
CA PHE A 477 27.21 -22.73 21.27
C PHE A 477 28.27 -23.84 21.23
N GLY A 478 28.91 -24.00 20.07
CA GLY A 478 29.95 -25.00 19.85
C GLY A 478 30.71 -24.71 18.55
N THR A 479 31.91 -24.19 18.73
CA THR A 479 33.10 -24.01 17.86
C THR A 479 33.09 -24.52 16.41
N LYS A 480 33.58 -23.63 15.52
CA LYS A 480 33.82 -23.75 14.07
C LYS A 480 34.62 -25.00 13.66
N SER A 481 34.24 -25.57 12.52
CA SER A 481 35.18 -26.03 11.48
C SER A 481 34.59 -25.80 10.09
N ASN A 482 35.44 -25.33 9.18
CA ASN A 482 35.16 -25.06 7.76
C ASN A 482 34.97 -26.37 6.97
N ALA A 483 34.05 -26.37 6.00
CA ALA A 483 34.27 -27.00 4.70
C ALA A 483 33.24 -26.49 3.68
N ASP A 484 33.77 -26.23 2.49
CA ASP A 484 33.17 -25.68 1.28
C ASP A 484 32.51 -26.79 0.44
N SER A 485 31.41 -26.50 -0.28
CA SER A 485 31.11 -26.97 -1.65
C SER A 485 29.63 -26.83 -2.01
N SER A 486 29.38 -26.08 -3.09
CA SER A 486 28.13 -26.03 -3.85
C SER A 486 28.03 -27.21 -4.81
N LYS A 487 26.84 -27.83 -4.93
CA LYS A 487 26.52 -28.78 -6.01
C LYS A 487 25.11 -28.53 -6.54
N THR A 488 25.01 -28.37 -7.85
CA THR A 488 23.78 -28.28 -8.65
C THR A 488 23.25 -29.69 -8.95
N HIS A 489 21.95 -29.93 -8.76
CA HIS A 489 21.29 -31.18 -9.16
C HIS A 489 20.41 -30.96 -10.40
N THR A 490 20.66 -31.74 -11.45
CA THR A 490 19.81 -31.87 -12.63
C THR A 490 19.22 -33.27 -12.60
N VAL A 491 17.89 -33.40 -12.60
CA VAL A 491 17.23 -34.71 -12.67
C VAL A 491 17.36 -35.23 -14.11
N LYS A 492 18.17 -36.27 -14.29
CA LYS A 492 18.13 -37.14 -15.47
C LYS A 492 17.81 -38.56 -15.02
N ASP A 493 16.73 -39.08 -15.60
CA ASP A 493 16.34 -40.47 -15.80
C ASP A 493 16.25 -41.42 -14.58
N LYS A 494 15.04 -41.93 -14.36
CA LYS A 494 14.79 -43.36 -14.15
C LYS A 494 13.51 -43.79 -14.87
N ILE A 495 13.68 -44.85 -15.66
CA ILE A 495 12.72 -45.58 -16.52
C ILE A 495 11.49 -46.03 -15.76
#